data_AF-A0A7X6YBD9-F1
#
_entry.id   AF-A0A7X6YBD9-F1
#
_cell.length_a   1.000
_cell.length_b   1.000
_cell.length_c   1.000
_cell.angle_alpha   90.00
_cell.angle_beta   90.00
_cell.angle_gamma   90.00
#
_symmetry.space_group_name_H-M   'P 1'
#
loop_
_entity.id
_entity.type
_entity.pdbx_description
1 polymer ?
#
loop_
_entity_poly.entity_id
_entity_poly.type
_entity_poly.pdbx_seq_one_letter_code
_entity_poly.pdbx_strand_id
1 'polypeptide(L)' 'MAARYGGEEFACILPDTDLHAAVSIAEKMRQKIQGLQIEHHRSPVSDYVTASFGVTTV' A
#
# COMPACT_ATOMS: atom_id res chain seq x y z
N MET A 1 -11.94 -3.76 -5.30
CA MET A 1 -11.34 -3.56 -6.64
C MET A 1 -9.99 -2.90 -6.47
N ALA A 2 -8.92 -3.43 -7.07
CA ALA A 2 -7.60 -2.79 -7.09
C ALA A 2 -7.31 -2.28 -8.52
N ALA A 3 -6.73 -1.09 -8.62
CA ALA A 3 -6.41 -0.46 -9.90
C ALA A 3 -5.09 0.32 -9.82
N ARG A 4 -4.41 0.44 -10.96
CA ARG A 4 -3.31 1.40 -11.14
C ARG A 4 -3.90 2.74 -11.52
N TYR A 5 -3.74 3.74 -10.66
CA TYR A 5 -4.33 5.07 -10.86
C TYR A 5 -3.51 5.88 -11.87
N GLY A 6 -2.18 5.80 -11.77
CA GLY A 6 -1.26 6.45 -12.71
C GLY A 6 0.17 6.42 -12.20
N GLY A 7 1.19 6.38 -13.08
CA GLY A 7 2.59 6.33 -12.64
C GLY A 7 2.87 5.18 -11.66
N GLU A 8 3.34 5.51 -10.46
CA GLU A 8 3.53 4.59 -9.33
C GLU A 8 2.32 4.46 -8.38
N GLU A 9 1.21 5.16 -8.65
CA GLU A 9 0.05 5.24 -7.77
C GLU A 9 -0.96 4.11 -8.03
N PHE A 10 -1.47 3.55 -6.93
CA PHE A 10 -2.50 2.51 -6.92
C PHE A 10 -3.66 2.91 -6.02
N ALA A 11 -4.86 2.47 -6.37
CA ALA A 11 -6.07 2.66 -5.59
C ALA A 11 -6.76 1.32 -5.32
N CYS A 12 -7.35 1.19 -4.12
CA CYS A 12 -8.16 0.04 -3.75
C CYS A 12 -9.50 0.50 -3.20
N ILE A 13 -10.59 0.07 -3.83
CA ILE A 13 -11.96 0.31 -3.35
C ILE A 13 -12.45 -0.95 -2.64
N LEU A 14 -12.88 -0.79 -1.39
CA LEU A 14 -13.34 -1.85 -0.50
C LEU A 14 -14.83 -1.64 -0.18
N PRO A 15 -15.76 -2.27 -0.91
CA PRO A 15 -17.19 -2.23 -0.58
C PRO A 15 -17.46 -2.77 0.83
N ASP A 16 -18.49 -2.25 1.49
CA ASP A 16 -18.99 -2.75 2.78
C ASP A 16 -17.89 -2.89 3.85
N THR A 17 -16.91 -1.97 3.84
CA THR A 17 -15.74 -2.02 4.72
C THR A 17 -15.63 -0.72 5.50
N ASP A 18 -15.65 -0.81 6.83
CA ASP A 18 -15.46 0.33 7.72
C ASP A 18 -13.98 0.78 7.77
N LEU A 19 -13.74 1.93 8.41
CA LEU A 19 -12.41 2.54 8.48
C LEU A 19 -11.38 1.65 9.21
N HIS A 20 -11.78 0.99 10.30
CA HIS A 20 -10.87 0.17 11.08
C HIS A 20 -10.43 -1.08 10.30
N ALA A 21 -11.37 -1.73 9.62
CA ALA A 21 -11.09 -2.84 8.72
C ALA A 21 -10.22 -2.40 7.53
N ALA A 22 -10.52 -1.24 6.92
CA ALA A 22 -9.73 -0.70 5.82
C ALA A 22 -8.28 -0.39 6.22
N VAL A 23 -8.06 0.23 7.39
CA VAL A 23 -6.71 0.48 7.94
C VAL A 23 -5.98 -0.84 8.20
N SER A 24 -6.66 -1.83 8.76
CA SER A 24 -6.08 -3.16 8.99
C SER A 24 -5.66 -3.85 7.69
N ILE A 25 -6.43 -3.67 6.61
CA ILE A 25 -6.10 -4.18 5.27
C ILE A 25 -4.90 -3.43 4.70
N ALA A 26 -4.87 -2.11 4.81
CA ALA A 26 -3.75 -1.29 4.35
C ALA A 26 -2.44 -1.66 5.06
N GLU A 27 -2.45 -1.85 6.38
CA GLU A 27 -1.26 -2.25 7.13
C GLU A 27 -0.77 -3.65 6.74
N LYS A 28 -1.68 -4.60 6.49
CA LYS A 28 -1.31 -5.91 5.93
C LYS A 28 -0.66 -5.79 4.56
N MET A 29 -1.16 -4.91 3.68
CA MET A 29 -0.54 -4.65 2.38
C MET A 29 0.85 -4.04 2.52
N ARG A 30 1.00 -3.04 3.41
CA ARG A 30 2.28 -2.38 3.71
C ARG A 30 3.33 -3.38 4.18
N GLN A 31 2.98 -4.24 5.15
CA GLN A 31 3.87 -5.28 5.66
C GLN A 31 4.22 -6.31 4.58
N LYS A 32 3.25 -6.73 3.76
CA LYS A 32 3.51 -7.65 2.66
C LYS A 32 4.46 -7.06 1.63
N ILE A 33 4.27 -5.81 1.21
CA ILE A 33 5.17 -5.14 0.25
C ILE A 33 6.59 -5.07 0.81
N GLN A 34 6.74 -4.61 2.06
CA GLN A 34 8.05 -4.56 2.72
C GLN A 34 8.69 -5.95 2.83
N GLY A 35 7.89 -6.98 3.14
CA GLY A 35 8.34 -8.37 3.26
C GLY A 35 8.75 -9.03 1.94
N LEU A 36 8.43 -8.44 0.78
CA LEU A 36 8.95 -8.91 -0.50
C LEU A 36 10.45 -8.65 -0.65
N GLN A 37 11.02 -7.73 0.14
CA GLN A 37 12.45 -7.38 0.14
C GLN A 37 13.00 -7.15 -1.29
N ILE A 38 12.21 -6.45 -2.11
CA ILE A 38 12.63 -6.09 -3.46
C ILE A 38 13.74 -5.05 -3.33
N GLU A 39 14.94 -5.36 -3.79
CA GLU A 39 16.09 -4.47 -3.70
C GLU A 39 15.82 -3.12 -4.37
N HIS A 40 16.21 -2.05 -3.70
CA HIS A 40 15.95 -0.68 -4.12
C HIS A 40 17.25 0.13 -4.17
N HIS A 41 18.22 -0.36 -4.96
CA HIS A 41 19.61 0.14 -5.03
C HIS A 41 19.77 1.66 -5.26
N ARG A 42 18.76 2.34 -5.81
CA ARG A 42 18.81 3.78 -6.11
C ARG A 42 18.17 4.65 -5.04
N SER A 43 17.61 4.05 -4.00
CA SER A 43 16.97 4.81 -2.93
C SER A 43 17.98 5.28 -1.90
N PRO A 44 17.92 6.56 -1.51
CA PRO A 44 18.71 7.06 -0.40
C PRO A 44 18.07 6.77 0.98
N VAL A 45 16.88 6.16 1.03
CA VAL A 45 16.08 6.04 2.26
C VAL A 45 16.01 4.61 2.78
N SER A 46 15.95 3.61 1.90
CA SER A 46 15.84 2.20 2.28
C SER A 46 16.41 1.29 1.21
N ASP A 47 17.06 0.20 1.64
CA ASP A 47 17.61 -0.84 0.77
C ASP A 47 16.52 -1.63 0.01
N TYR A 48 15.26 -1.56 0.48
CA TYR A 48 14.14 -2.29 -0.11
C TYR A 48 12.98 -1.36 -0.49
N VAL A 49 12.19 -1.78 -1.48
CA VAL A 49 10.98 -1.07 -1.89
C VAL A 49 9.97 -1.09 -0.74
N THR A 50 9.39 0.08 -0.44
CA THR A 50 8.30 0.25 0.52
C THR A 50 7.16 1.03 -0.13
N ALA A 51 5.98 1.05 0.50
CA ALA A 51 4.82 1.78 0.00
C ALA A 51 4.09 2.48 1.14
N SER A 52 3.55 3.67 0.84
CA SER A 52 2.72 4.47 1.74
C SER A 52 1.24 4.33 1.36
N PHE A 53 0.36 4.40 2.36
CA PHE A 53 -1.08 4.19 2.16
C PHE A 53 -1.88 5.32 2.82
N GLY A 54 -2.71 6.00 2.02
CA GLY A 54 -3.80 6.82 2.51
C GLY A 54 -5.08 6.00 2.59
N VAL A 55 -5.85 6.14 3.67
CA VAL A 55 -7.11 5.42 3.88
C VAL A 55 -8.21 6.42 4.21
N THR A 56 -9.38 6.25 3.57
CA THR A 56 -10.57 7.07 3.80
C THR A 56 -11.83 6.23 3.62
N THR A 57 -12.93 6.65 4.24
CA THR A 57 -14.27 6.03 4.13
C THR A 57 -15.34 7.11 3.96
N VAL A 58 -16.49 6.71 3.43
CA VAL A 58 -17.68 7.57 3.25
C VAL A 58 -18.78 7.24 4.24
#